data_AF-A0A257SUF5-F1
#
_entry.id   AF-A0A257SUF5-F1
#
_cell.length_a   1.000
_cell.length_b   1.000
_cell.length_c   1.000
_cell.angle_alpha   90.00
_cell.angle_beta   90.00
_cell.angle_gamma   90.00
#
_symmetry.space_group_name_H-M   'P 1'
#
loop_
_entity.id
_entity.type
_entity.pdbx_description
1 polymer ?
#
loop_
_entity_poly.entity_id
_entity_poly.type
_entity_poly.pdbx_seq_one_letter_code
_entity_poly.pdbx_strand_id
1 'polypeptide(L)'
;MRRRGRPPKNDKRSKLVMNHPVRNRVRHAAFFGLMAFVGISGALAVTATADAASITLTPFGTVGGSAGINEHWVQVTSTWQGPSYNSSGASATALDGISSLADASAALSLPASNSNVLATFDGVQPGPINYANTAFNTDPYSQPAYGTGTLPPLFNASTPSAQQINYAGHFWGFLNVPTSGLYNFGVLADDGFTFTLTGANGNFETMGLDGLNTRTYTYFGTNLNLSGGLYRYDLIGYNRLQNGVVRLLQGSGTGAWNPTTISAGNFYTSIAPVPLPPSVWLLGSGLIGLAAVGRRRHPGQRPNRRD
;
A
#
# COMPACT_ATOMS: atom_id res chain seq x y z
N MET A 1 55.72 39.43 21.03
CA MET A 1 56.33 38.60 22.09
C MET A 1 55.42 37.41 22.36
N ARG A 2 55.98 36.21 22.23
CA ARG A 2 55.46 34.84 22.52
C ARG A 2 54.29 34.72 23.51
N ARG A 3 53.36 33.79 23.23
CA ARG A 3 53.28 32.48 23.92
C ARG A 3 52.42 31.47 23.15
N ARG A 4 53.08 30.41 22.69
CA ARG A 4 52.51 29.13 22.23
C ARG A 4 52.46 28.15 23.40
N GLY A 5 51.47 27.27 23.42
CA GLY A 5 51.46 26.02 24.19
C GLY A 5 50.03 25.47 24.24
N ARG A 6 49.74 24.17 24.17
CA ARG A 6 50.51 22.92 24.03
C ARG A 6 49.40 21.84 23.84
N PRO A 7 49.45 20.90 22.89
CA PRO A 7 48.40 19.87 22.77
C PRO A 7 48.66 18.69 23.72
N PRO A 8 47.64 18.04 24.29
CA PRO A 8 47.81 16.80 25.04
C PRO A 8 47.91 15.57 24.14
N LYS A 9 48.62 14.58 24.67
CA LYS A 9 49.17 13.39 24.02
C LYS A 9 48.15 12.25 23.91
N ASN A 10 48.31 11.48 22.83
CA ASN A 10 47.88 10.08 22.72
C ASN A 10 48.38 9.25 23.90
N ASP A 11 47.48 8.46 24.48
CA ASP A 11 47.88 7.33 25.32
C ASP A 11 47.45 5.99 24.74
N LYS A 12 48.38 5.06 24.86
CA LYS A 12 48.43 3.74 24.23
C LYS A 12 47.94 2.67 25.20
N ARG A 13 47.48 1.56 24.61
CA ARG A 13 47.51 0.18 25.13
C ARG A 13 46.49 -0.21 26.21
N SER A 14 45.61 -1.11 25.80
CA SER A 14 45.32 -2.32 26.55
C SER A 14 45.14 -3.49 25.57
N LYS A 15 46.16 -4.35 25.53
CA LYS A 15 46.09 -5.72 25.02
C LYS A 15 45.40 -6.57 26.09
N LEU A 16 44.38 -7.33 25.73
CA LEU A 16 43.88 -8.48 26.50
C LEU A 16 43.59 -9.59 25.48
N VAL A 17 44.58 -10.43 25.20
CA VAL A 17 44.71 -11.82 25.68
C VAL A 17 43.60 -12.75 25.15
N MET A 18 44.06 -13.66 24.30
CA MET A 18 43.41 -14.85 23.75
C MET A 18 42.73 -15.73 24.80
N ASN A 19 41.63 -16.36 24.41
CA ASN A 19 41.36 -17.77 24.71
C ASN A 19 40.45 -18.38 23.62
N HIS A 20 41.02 -19.24 22.78
CA HIS A 20 40.35 -20.33 22.05
C HIS A 20 40.60 -21.63 22.85
N PRO A 21 40.05 -22.81 22.48
CA PRO A 21 38.74 -23.17 21.96
C PRO A 21 38.10 -24.33 22.79
N VAL A 22 36.78 -24.56 22.70
CA VAL A 22 36.19 -25.84 23.16
C VAL A 22 35.59 -26.59 21.97
N ARG A 23 36.33 -27.61 21.53
CA ARG A 23 35.90 -28.65 20.60
C ARG A 23 35.10 -29.70 21.36
N ASN A 24 33.79 -29.78 21.15
CA ASN A 24 33.04 -30.96 21.55
C ASN A 24 33.18 -32.04 20.47
N ARG A 25 34.03 -33.03 20.76
CA ARG A 25 34.11 -34.31 20.06
C ARG A 25 32.93 -35.18 20.51
N VAL A 26 31.96 -35.42 19.65
CA VAL A 26 31.01 -36.52 19.83
C VAL A 26 31.65 -37.77 19.22
N ARG A 27 31.78 -38.80 20.07
CA ARG A 27 32.41 -40.08 19.77
C ARG A 27 31.50 -40.91 18.87
N HIS A 28 32.10 -41.51 17.84
CA HIS A 28 31.54 -42.63 17.09
C HIS A 28 31.49 -43.85 18.02
N ALA A 29 30.31 -44.45 18.15
CA ALA A 29 30.16 -45.82 18.61
C ALA A 29 29.66 -46.64 17.42
N ALA A 30 30.48 -47.59 16.98
CA ALA A 30 30.11 -48.62 16.03
C ALA A 30 29.18 -49.61 16.73
N PHE A 31 28.05 -49.93 16.10
CA PHE A 31 27.24 -51.10 16.45
C PHE A 31 26.95 -51.87 15.16
N PHE A 32 27.59 -53.03 15.03
CA PHE A 32 27.25 -54.09 14.08
C PHE A 32 26.02 -54.84 14.62
N GLY A 33 25.01 -55.08 13.80
CA GLY A 33 23.87 -55.88 14.23
C GLY A 33 22.76 -56.05 13.19
N LEU A 34 22.90 -57.13 12.41
CA LEU A 34 21.84 -58.09 12.05
C LEU A 34 20.65 -57.64 11.16
N MET A 35 20.45 -58.46 10.11
CA MET A 35 19.37 -58.41 9.13
C MET A 35 17.95 -58.45 9.73
N ALA A 36 17.07 -57.65 9.16
CA ALA A 36 15.67 -58.03 8.92
C ALA A 36 15.17 -57.28 7.68
N PHE A 37 15.02 -57.99 6.56
CA PHE A 37 14.29 -57.52 5.38
C PHE A 37 12.80 -57.58 5.73
N VAL A 38 12.24 -56.48 6.24
CA VAL A 38 10.80 -56.29 6.38
C VAL A 38 10.33 -55.52 5.16
N GLY A 39 9.54 -56.16 4.31
CA GLY A 39 8.82 -55.50 3.23
C GLY A 39 7.83 -54.50 3.81
N ILE A 40 8.25 -53.25 3.96
CA ILE A 40 7.36 -52.15 4.29
C ILE A 40 6.69 -51.75 2.98
N SER A 41 5.44 -52.16 2.80
CA SER A 41 4.50 -51.49 1.91
C SER A 41 4.36 -50.05 2.41
N GLY A 42 5.26 -49.19 1.94
CA GLY A 42 5.24 -47.76 2.25
C GLY A 42 3.98 -47.17 1.65
N ALA A 43 2.95 -46.98 2.47
CA ALA A 43 1.88 -46.08 2.16
C ALA A 43 2.53 -44.70 1.97
N LEU A 44 2.73 -44.32 0.71
CA LEU A 44 3.13 -42.97 0.33
C LEU A 44 1.95 -42.08 0.74
N ALA A 45 1.97 -41.61 1.98
CA ALA A 45 1.08 -40.57 2.45
C ALA A 45 1.50 -39.30 1.72
N VAL A 46 0.94 -39.11 0.52
CA VAL A 46 0.94 -37.81 -0.14
C VAL A 46 0.12 -36.92 0.80
N THR A 47 0.80 -36.23 1.71
CA THR A 47 0.22 -35.11 2.43
C THR A 47 -0.06 -34.05 1.37
N ALA A 48 -1.25 -34.12 0.78
CA ALA A 48 -1.80 -33.02 0.03
C ALA A 48 -1.89 -31.87 1.03
N THR A 49 -0.94 -30.94 0.95
CA THR A 49 -1.10 -29.65 1.61
C THR A 49 -2.37 -29.06 1.03
N ALA A 50 -3.42 -28.98 1.85
CA ALA A 50 -4.64 -28.31 1.45
C ALA A 50 -4.23 -26.89 1.03
N ASP A 51 -4.28 -26.63 -0.27
CA ASP A 51 -4.02 -25.29 -0.80
C ASP A 51 -5.02 -24.36 -0.12
N ALA A 52 -4.52 -23.34 0.57
CA ALA A 52 -5.36 -22.35 1.19
C ALA A 52 -6.30 -21.80 0.12
N ALA A 53 -7.61 -21.78 0.41
CA ALA A 53 -8.61 -21.32 -0.54
C ALA A 53 -8.25 -19.91 -1.02
N SER A 54 -8.10 -19.73 -2.33
CA SER A 54 -7.81 -18.42 -2.91
C SER A 54 -9.07 -17.58 -2.99
N ILE A 55 -8.92 -16.28 -2.78
CA ILE A 55 -10.02 -15.32 -2.92
C ILE A 55 -10.10 -14.90 -4.39
N THR A 56 -11.27 -15.05 -4.99
CA THR A 56 -11.52 -14.58 -6.36
C THR A 56 -12.12 -13.18 -6.34
N LEU A 57 -11.42 -12.24 -6.97
CA LEU A 57 -11.91 -10.90 -7.28
C LEU A 57 -12.17 -10.82 -8.78
N THR A 58 -13.27 -10.17 -9.19
CA THR A 58 -13.53 -9.92 -10.62
C THR A 58 -13.10 -8.50 -11.01
N PRO A 59 -12.58 -8.27 -12.23
CA PRO A 59 -12.19 -6.94 -12.65
C PRO A 59 -13.40 -6.07 -13.00
N PHE A 60 -13.27 -4.75 -12.84
CA PHE A 60 -14.23 -3.75 -13.29
C PHE A 60 -14.29 -3.59 -14.81
N GLY A 61 -13.28 -4.07 -15.52
CA GLY A 61 -13.19 -3.99 -16.97
C GLY A 61 -11.75 -4.10 -17.47
N THR A 62 -11.55 -3.76 -18.74
CA THR A 62 -10.23 -3.71 -19.38
C THR A 62 -9.60 -2.33 -19.25
N VAL A 63 -8.30 -2.25 -19.56
CA VAL A 63 -7.56 -0.99 -19.64
C VAL A 63 -8.22 -0.02 -20.63
N GLY A 64 -8.41 1.22 -20.21
CA GLY A 64 -8.89 2.30 -21.10
C GLY A 64 -9.22 3.64 -20.41
N GLY A 65 -8.76 3.84 -19.17
CA GLY A 65 -8.91 5.10 -18.43
C GLY A 65 -7.64 5.95 -18.43
N SER A 66 -7.66 7.06 -17.69
CA SER A 66 -6.50 7.95 -17.55
C SER A 66 -5.44 7.32 -16.64
N ALA A 67 -4.23 7.15 -17.15
CA ALA A 67 -3.12 6.59 -16.38
C ALA A 67 -2.72 7.49 -15.20
N GLY A 68 -2.25 6.88 -14.11
CA GLY A 68 -1.75 7.56 -12.92
C GLY A 68 -2.44 7.11 -11.64
N ILE A 69 -1.98 7.70 -10.54
CA ILE A 69 -2.43 7.45 -9.17
C ILE A 69 -3.08 8.73 -8.67
N ASN A 70 -4.33 8.67 -8.20
CA ASN A 70 -4.87 9.81 -7.47
C ASN A 70 -4.26 9.81 -6.07
N GLU A 71 -3.77 10.96 -5.63
CA GLU A 71 -3.11 11.11 -4.34
C GLU A 71 -3.61 12.34 -3.60
N HIS A 72 -3.79 12.17 -2.29
CA HIS A 72 -3.99 13.25 -1.33
C HIS A 72 -2.98 13.09 -0.21
N TRP A 73 -2.26 14.15 0.11
CA TRP A 73 -1.26 14.17 1.16
C TRP A 73 -1.50 15.34 2.11
N VAL A 74 -1.19 15.10 3.38
CA VAL A 74 -1.21 16.12 4.42
C VAL A 74 0.02 15.97 5.31
N GLN A 75 0.58 17.10 5.72
CA GLN A 75 1.52 17.18 6.83
C GLN A 75 0.92 18.04 7.94
N VAL A 76 1.05 17.59 9.18
CA VAL A 76 0.58 18.33 10.36
C VAL A 76 1.74 18.79 11.24
N THR A 77 1.48 19.79 12.09
CA THR A 77 2.43 20.27 13.09
C THR A 77 2.78 19.15 14.08
N SER A 78 3.97 19.22 14.67
CA SER A 78 4.41 18.25 15.69
C SER A 78 3.66 18.38 17.02
N THR A 79 2.73 19.32 17.15
CA THR A 79 1.87 19.51 18.33
C THR A 79 0.41 19.20 18.02
N TRP A 80 0.10 18.76 16.79
CA TRP A 80 -1.24 18.33 16.44
C TRP A 80 -1.59 17.04 17.19
N GLN A 81 -2.83 16.95 17.68
CA GLN A 81 -3.31 15.81 18.46
C GLN A 81 -4.51 15.18 17.75
N GLY A 82 -4.32 13.97 17.24
CA GLY A 82 -5.37 13.19 16.58
C GLY A 82 -6.36 12.55 17.57
N PRO A 83 -7.41 11.86 17.06
CA PRO A 83 -8.38 11.17 17.89
C PRO A 83 -7.78 10.17 18.90
N SER A 84 -6.65 9.55 18.58
CA SER A 84 -5.99 8.54 19.43
C SER A 84 -5.38 9.13 20.70
N TYR A 85 -5.08 10.43 20.67
CA TYR A 85 -4.66 11.18 21.85
C TYR A 85 -5.72 11.12 22.94
N ASN A 86 -6.99 11.34 22.56
CA ASN A 86 -8.10 11.45 23.51
C ASN A 86 -8.54 10.10 24.09
N SER A 87 -8.26 9.00 23.41
CA SER A 87 -8.73 7.65 23.81
C SER A 87 -7.73 6.88 24.69
N SER A 88 -6.45 7.25 24.69
CA SER A 88 -5.37 6.48 25.33
C SER A 88 -5.08 6.85 26.79
N GLY A 89 -5.53 8.02 27.25
CA GLY A 89 -5.11 8.57 28.55
C GLY A 89 -3.59 8.80 28.67
N ALA A 90 -2.86 8.76 27.55
CA ALA A 90 -1.41 8.92 27.53
C ALA A 90 -0.99 10.38 27.82
N SER A 91 0.22 10.54 28.35
CA SER A 91 0.84 11.85 28.55
C SER A 91 0.90 12.65 27.24
N ALA A 92 0.67 13.97 27.35
CA ALA A 92 0.52 14.87 26.21
C ALA A 92 1.62 14.74 25.14
N THR A 93 2.86 14.47 25.55
CA THR A 93 4.03 14.38 24.68
C THR A 93 4.21 13.03 23.98
N ALA A 94 3.54 11.97 24.44
CA ALA A 94 3.74 10.62 23.91
C ALA A 94 3.05 10.40 22.56
N LEU A 95 1.98 11.15 22.26
CA LEU A 95 1.09 10.94 21.11
C LEU A 95 0.89 12.18 20.23
N ASP A 96 1.73 13.21 20.36
CA ASP A 96 1.68 14.32 19.40
C ASP A 96 2.03 13.81 17.98
N GLY A 97 1.30 14.29 16.98
CA GLY A 97 1.43 13.87 15.59
C GLY A 97 0.44 12.78 15.18
N ILE A 98 0.79 12.05 14.11
CA ILE A 98 -0.04 10.96 13.55
C ILE A 98 0.47 9.64 14.12
N SER A 99 -0.29 8.98 14.99
CA SER A 99 0.15 7.75 15.68
C SER A 99 -0.64 6.49 15.32
N SER A 100 -1.72 6.64 14.55
CA SER A 100 -2.60 5.56 14.14
C SER A 100 -3.26 5.85 12.79
N LEU A 101 -3.97 4.87 12.24
CA LEU A 101 -4.86 5.02 11.09
C LEU A 101 -6.01 5.99 11.37
N ALA A 102 -6.56 6.01 12.58
CA ALA A 102 -7.59 6.97 12.96
C ALA A 102 -7.05 8.41 12.94
N ASP A 103 -5.82 8.61 13.40
CA ASP A 103 -5.14 9.91 13.30
C ASP A 103 -4.84 10.26 11.84
N ALA A 104 -4.37 9.32 11.03
CA ALA A 104 -4.08 9.54 9.63
C ALA A 104 -5.34 9.98 8.85
N SER A 105 -6.46 9.27 9.05
CA SER A 105 -7.75 9.64 8.45
C SER A 105 -8.24 11.01 8.93
N ALA A 106 -8.08 11.33 10.21
CA ALA A 106 -8.45 12.64 10.75
C ALA A 106 -7.59 13.76 10.16
N ALA A 107 -6.27 13.55 10.05
CA ALA A 107 -5.34 14.50 9.44
C ALA A 107 -5.68 14.73 7.96
N LEU A 108 -5.94 13.66 7.19
CA LEU A 108 -6.30 13.75 5.77
C LEU A 108 -7.62 14.51 5.53
N SER A 109 -8.48 14.57 6.54
CA SER A 109 -9.75 15.30 6.49
C SER A 109 -9.63 16.78 6.87
N LEU A 110 -8.44 17.24 7.31
CA LEU A 110 -8.25 18.65 7.67
C LEU A 110 -8.21 19.53 6.41
N PRO A 111 -8.88 20.69 6.42
CA PRO A 111 -8.72 21.65 5.33
C PRO A 111 -7.31 22.25 5.36
N ALA A 112 -6.77 22.61 4.20
CA ALA A 112 -5.46 23.27 4.08
C ALA A 112 -5.35 24.59 4.86
N SER A 113 -6.48 25.22 5.22
CA SER A 113 -6.53 26.43 6.04
C SER A 113 -6.42 26.19 7.56
N ASN A 114 -6.38 24.92 8.00
CA ASN A 114 -6.24 24.59 9.41
C ASN A 114 -4.84 25.00 9.93
N SER A 115 -4.77 25.65 11.07
CA SER A 115 -3.49 26.12 11.66
C SER A 115 -2.51 25.01 12.03
N ASN A 116 -2.98 23.77 12.12
CA ASN A 116 -2.14 22.60 12.37
C ASN A 116 -1.66 21.93 11.09
N VAL A 117 -2.08 22.37 9.90
CA VAL A 117 -1.63 21.81 8.62
C VAL A 117 -0.43 22.62 8.12
N LEU A 118 0.68 21.93 7.87
CA LEU A 118 1.92 22.53 7.36
C LEU A 118 1.96 22.55 5.84
N ALA A 119 1.47 21.47 5.21
CA ALA A 119 1.45 21.31 3.77
C ALA A 119 0.35 20.32 3.36
N THR A 120 -0.19 20.50 2.16
CA THR A 120 -1.06 19.53 1.50
C THR A 120 -0.66 19.36 0.05
N PHE A 121 -1.01 18.23 -0.54
CA PHE A 121 -0.95 18.01 -1.97
C PHE A 121 -2.16 17.19 -2.41
N ASP A 122 -2.83 17.63 -3.46
CA ASP A 122 -3.92 16.91 -4.13
C ASP A 122 -3.59 16.84 -5.62
N GLY A 123 -3.52 15.64 -6.19
CA GLY A 123 -3.20 15.51 -7.61
C GLY A 123 -3.10 14.10 -8.12
N VAL A 124 -2.62 13.99 -9.37
CA VAL A 124 -2.36 12.73 -10.04
C VAL A 124 -0.86 12.60 -10.29
N GLN A 125 -0.27 11.48 -9.86
CA GLN A 125 1.15 11.18 -10.10
C GLN A 125 1.32 10.06 -11.13
N PRO A 126 2.28 10.16 -12.06
CA PRO A 126 2.55 9.14 -13.06
C PRO A 126 3.52 8.05 -12.56
N GLY A 127 4.00 8.12 -11.31
CA GLY A 127 4.99 7.21 -10.75
C GLY A 127 4.38 5.92 -10.17
N PRO A 128 5.20 4.99 -9.68
CA PRO A 128 4.72 3.95 -8.77
C PRO A 128 4.43 4.51 -7.38
N ILE A 129 3.62 3.82 -6.58
CA ILE A 129 3.54 4.09 -5.13
C ILE A 129 4.83 3.56 -4.48
N ASN A 130 5.86 4.40 -4.41
CA ASN A 130 7.14 4.14 -3.77
C ASN A 130 7.70 5.43 -3.17
N TYR A 131 7.10 5.86 -2.06
CA TYR A 131 7.48 7.08 -1.38
C TYR A 131 8.31 6.79 -0.14
N ALA A 132 9.39 7.54 0.05
CA ALA A 132 10.22 7.49 1.22
C ALA A 132 10.82 8.85 1.53
N ASN A 133 10.91 9.20 2.82
CA ASN A 133 11.55 10.44 3.24
C ASN A 133 13.08 10.33 3.23
N THR A 134 13.77 11.45 3.45
CA THR A 134 15.24 11.50 3.44
C THR A 134 15.87 10.60 4.50
N ALA A 135 15.29 10.50 5.69
CA ALA A 135 15.81 9.65 6.76
C ALA A 135 15.83 8.17 6.35
N PHE A 136 14.73 7.67 5.78
CA PHE A 136 14.68 6.31 5.22
C PHE A 136 15.70 6.12 4.10
N ASN A 137 15.75 7.05 3.14
CA ASN A 137 16.60 6.94 1.95
C ASN A 137 18.12 6.99 2.25
N THR A 138 18.50 7.55 3.41
CA THR A 138 19.89 7.70 3.84
C THR A 138 20.29 6.79 4.99
N ASP A 139 19.34 6.03 5.56
CA ASP A 139 19.62 5.08 6.62
C ASP A 139 20.44 3.89 6.07
N PRO A 140 21.65 3.64 6.61
CA PRO A 140 22.53 2.58 6.14
C PRO A 140 21.96 1.17 6.31
N TYR A 141 20.93 0.99 7.14
CA TYR A 141 20.24 -0.30 7.29
C TYR A 141 19.05 -0.43 6.32
N SER A 142 18.29 0.64 6.09
CA SER A 142 17.10 0.59 5.23
C SER A 142 17.46 0.45 3.76
N GLN A 143 18.43 1.22 3.27
CA GLN A 143 18.73 1.25 1.84
C GLN A 143 19.15 -0.11 1.27
N PRO A 144 20.05 -0.90 1.90
CA PRO A 144 20.43 -2.21 1.37
C PRO A 144 19.31 -3.25 1.48
N ALA A 145 18.45 -3.15 2.50
CA ALA A 145 17.39 -4.11 2.76
C ALA A 145 16.15 -3.88 1.88
N TYR A 146 15.84 -2.61 1.63
CA TYR A 146 14.54 -2.19 1.07
C TYR A 146 14.67 -1.29 -0.16
N GLY A 147 15.87 -0.85 -0.54
CA GLY A 147 16.07 0.13 -1.61
C GLY A 147 15.61 1.54 -1.22
N THR A 148 15.42 2.42 -2.21
CA THR A 148 15.02 3.83 -2.02
C THR A 148 13.64 4.13 -2.60
N GLY A 149 13.04 5.22 -2.15
CA GLY A 149 11.79 5.78 -2.68
C GLY A 149 11.93 7.25 -3.08
N THR A 150 10.94 7.76 -3.81
CA THR A 150 10.82 9.19 -4.11
C THR A 150 10.33 9.95 -2.86
N LEU A 151 10.73 11.20 -2.69
CA LEU A 151 10.16 12.00 -1.61
C LEU A 151 8.64 12.15 -1.82
N PRO A 152 7.82 12.07 -0.76
CA PRO A 152 6.43 12.52 -0.81
C PRO A 152 6.33 13.92 -1.45
N PRO A 153 5.27 14.22 -2.22
CA PRO A 153 5.12 15.49 -2.95
C PRO A 153 4.95 16.72 -2.03
N LEU A 154 4.93 16.51 -0.72
CA LEU A 154 5.02 17.54 0.32
C LEU A 154 6.43 18.12 0.47
N PHE A 155 7.45 17.37 0.06
CA PHE A 155 8.86 17.66 0.34
C PHE A 155 9.68 17.81 -0.94
N ASN A 156 10.78 18.55 -0.84
CA ASN A 156 11.79 18.62 -1.88
C ASN A 156 13.19 18.33 -1.28
N ALA A 157 14.21 18.26 -2.14
CA ALA A 157 15.57 17.93 -1.72
C ALA A 157 16.17 18.92 -0.71
N SER A 158 15.64 20.14 -0.63
CA SER A 158 16.07 21.18 0.33
C SER A 158 15.35 21.10 1.67
N THR A 159 14.24 20.35 1.77
CA THR A 159 13.52 20.15 3.04
C THR A 159 14.39 19.32 3.99
N PRO A 160 14.80 19.86 5.16
CA PRO A 160 15.61 19.12 6.12
C PRO A 160 14.92 17.82 6.56
N SER A 161 15.69 16.73 6.67
CA SER A 161 15.14 15.42 7.04
C SER A 161 14.36 15.43 8.37
N ALA A 162 14.76 16.25 9.34
CA ALA A 162 14.08 16.36 10.63
C ALA A 162 12.68 16.99 10.53
N GLN A 163 12.35 17.63 9.41
CA GLN A 163 11.05 18.24 9.13
C GLN A 163 10.16 17.35 8.25
N GLN A 164 10.64 16.20 7.77
CA GLN A 164 9.88 15.28 6.93
C GLN A 164 9.18 14.22 7.77
N ILE A 165 8.32 14.68 8.69
CA ILE A 165 7.67 13.90 9.74
C ILE A 165 6.18 14.29 9.85
N ASN A 166 5.37 13.49 10.54
CA ASN A 166 3.93 13.71 10.76
C ASN A 166 3.14 13.98 9.48
N TYR A 167 3.21 13.05 8.53
CA TYR A 167 2.49 13.13 7.28
C TYR A 167 1.71 11.85 6.99
N ALA A 168 0.63 11.98 6.22
CA ALA A 168 -0.17 10.88 5.70
C ALA A 168 -0.44 11.08 4.21
N GLY A 169 -0.55 9.98 3.48
CA GLY A 169 -0.92 9.92 2.07
C GLY A 169 -2.07 8.94 1.86
N HIS A 170 -3.06 9.33 1.06
CA HIS A 170 -4.15 8.49 0.55
C HIS A 170 -3.98 8.33 -0.96
N PHE A 171 -3.96 7.09 -1.43
CA PHE A 171 -3.82 6.73 -2.83
C PHE A 171 -5.03 5.91 -3.25
N TRP A 172 -5.65 6.26 -4.37
CA TRP A 172 -6.81 5.53 -4.86
C TRP A 172 -6.90 5.52 -6.38
N GLY A 173 -7.58 4.51 -6.89
CA GLY A 173 -7.84 4.37 -8.32
C GLY A 173 -8.03 2.91 -8.69
N PHE A 174 -7.47 2.53 -9.83
CA PHE A 174 -7.53 1.18 -10.38
C PHE A 174 -6.13 0.64 -10.67
N LEU A 175 -5.93 -0.61 -10.32
CA LEU A 175 -4.73 -1.39 -10.57
C LEU A 175 -5.02 -2.37 -11.70
N ASN A 176 -4.21 -2.34 -12.75
CA ASN A 176 -4.27 -3.27 -13.87
C ASN A 176 -3.50 -4.54 -13.58
N VAL A 177 -4.19 -5.67 -13.67
CA VAL A 177 -3.61 -7.01 -13.73
C VAL A 177 -3.56 -7.41 -15.20
N PRO A 178 -2.39 -7.51 -15.83
CA PRO A 178 -2.30 -7.75 -17.28
C PRO A 178 -2.59 -9.20 -17.67
N THR A 179 -2.34 -10.15 -16.77
CA THR A 179 -2.45 -11.59 -17.02
C THR A 179 -3.20 -12.26 -15.90
N SER A 180 -4.11 -13.18 -16.23
CA SER A 180 -4.80 -13.97 -15.21
C SER A 180 -3.82 -14.86 -14.43
N GLY A 181 -4.02 -15.00 -13.12
CA GLY A 181 -3.18 -15.86 -12.29
C GLY A 181 -3.36 -15.63 -10.79
N LEU A 182 -2.50 -16.28 -10.01
CA LEU A 182 -2.40 -16.06 -8.58
C LEU A 182 -1.47 -14.88 -8.29
N TYR A 183 -1.99 -13.89 -7.58
CA TYR A 183 -1.28 -12.69 -7.17
C TYR A 183 -1.28 -12.57 -5.65
N ASN A 184 -0.25 -11.95 -5.10
CA ASN A 184 -0.27 -11.44 -3.74
C ASN A 184 0.30 -10.02 -3.73
N PHE A 185 -0.26 -9.16 -2.88
CA PHE A 185 0.12 -7.76 -2.79
C PHE A 185 0.67 -7.48 -1.40
N GLY A 186 1.68 -6.64 -1.35
CA GLY A 186 2.32 -6.26 -0.11
C GLY A 186 2.54 -4.75 -0.03
N VAL A 187 2.63 -4.25 1.20
CA VAL A 187 3.03 -2.88 1.50
C VAL A 187 4.26 -2.93 2.40
N LEU A 188 5.26 -2.14 2.04
CA LEU A 188 6.33 -1.72 2.96
C LEU A 188 5.92 -0.39 3.56
N ALA A 189 5.78 -0.33 4.88
CA ALA A 189 5.42 0.90 5.60
C ALA A 189 6.29 1.12 6.86
N ASP A 190 6.47 2.38 7.22
CA ASP A 190 7.00 2.92 8.49
C ASP A 190 6.34 4.30 8.65
N ASP A 191 5.27 4.46 9.44
CA ASP A 191 4.86 3.64 10.58
C ASP A 191 3.71 2.67 10.26
N GLY A 192 2.62 3.14 9.62
CA GLY A 192 1.40 2.36 9.47
C GLY A 192 0.69 2.59 8.15
N PHE A 193 -0.22 1.67 7.80
CA PHE A 193 -0.96 1.69 6.55
C PHE A 193 -2.24 0.85 6.60
N THR A 194 -3.15 1.10 5.66
CA THR A 194 -4.22 0.17 5.27
C THR A 194 -4.28 0.08 3.76
N PHE A 195 -4.43 -1.13 3.22
CA PHE A 195 -4.55 -1.38 1.80
C PHE A 195 -5.77 -2.27 1.55
N THR A 196 -6.63 -1.86 0.63
CA THR A 196 -7.76 -2.65 0.16
C THR A 196 -7.71 -2.81 -1.35
N LEU A 197 -7.91 -4.04 -1.83
CA LEU A 197 -8.13 -4.34 -3.24
C LEU A 197 -9.56 -4.86 -3.40
N THR A 198 -10.34 -4.23 -4.28
CA THR A 198 -11.76 -4.53 -4.48
C THR A 198 -12.03 -4.97 -5.91
N GLY A 199 -12.79 -6.05 -6.06
CA GLY A 199 -13.33 -6.54 -7.32
C GLY A 199 -14.74 -5.98 -7.62
N ALA A 200 -15.15 -6.07 -8.89
CA ALA A 200 -16.46 -5.63 -9.36
C ALA A 200 -17.62 -6.45 -8.81
N ASN A 201 -17.35 -7.67 -8.34
CA ASN A 201 -18.30 -8.52 -7.61
C ASN A 201 -18.56 -8.06 -6.17
N GLY A 202 -17.90 -6.98 -5.71
CA GLY A 202 -18.01 -6.48 -4.34
C GLY A 202 -17.15 -7.22 -3.33
N ASN A 203 -16.47 -8.31 -3.74
CA ASN A 203 -15.45 -8.95 -2.91
C ASN A 203 -14.26 -8.00 -2.80
N PHE A 204 -13.59 -8.04 -1.65
CA PHE A 204 -12.38 -7.30 -1.40
C PHE A 204 -11.47 -8.08 -0.46
N GLU A 205 -10.19 -7.73 -0.48
CA GLU A 205 -9.22 -8.16 0.52
C GLU A 205 -8.54 -6.92 1.09
N THR A 206 -8.35 -6.91 2.42
CA THR A 206 -7.75 -5.80 3.15
C THR A 206 -6.61 -6.30 4.02
N MET A 207 -5.54 -5.54 4.07
CA MET A 207 -4.45 -5.70 5.04
C MET A 207 -4.11 -4.35 5.64
N GLY A 208 -3.53 -4.34 6.83
CA GLY A 208 -3.11 -3.11 7.46
C GLY A 208 -2.20 -3.35 8.64
N LEU A 209 -1.51 -2.29 9.01
CA LEU A 209 -0.65 -2.22 10.18
C LEU A 209 -0.91 -0.86 10.83
N ASP A 210 -1.39 -0.88 12.07
CA ASP A 210 -1.73 0.31 12.83
C ASP A 210 -0.74 0.54 13.98
N GLY A 211 -0.64 1.78 14.47
CA GLY A 211 0.33 2.18 15.49
C GLY A 211 1.69 2.61 14.94
N LEU A 212 2.66 2.72 15.84
CA LEU A 212 4.04 3.08 15.52
C LEU A 212 4.84 1.79 15.32
N ASN A 213 5.20 1.48 14.08
CA ASN A 213 5.85 0.23 13.73
C ASN A 213 7.13 0.50 12.97
N THR A 214 8.09 -0.40 13.13
CA THR A 214 9.28 -0.39 12.28
C THR A 214 8.95 -0.90 10.88
N ARG A 215 9.68 -0.39 9.89
CA ARG A 215 9.77 -0.85 8.48
C ARG A 215 9.54 -2.36 8.36
N THR A 216 8.37 -2.73 7.85
CA THR A 216 7.99 -4.14 7.70
C THR A 216 7.25 -4.34 6.39
N TYR A 217 7.53 -5.46 5.70
CA TYR A 217 6.68 -5.94 4.63
C TYR A 217 5.47 -6.66 5.22
N THR A 218 4.28 -6.17 4.91
CA THR A 218 3.01 -6.86 5.19
C THR A 218 2.37 -7.21 3.86
N TYR A 219 1.78 -8.39 3.73
CA TYR A 219 1.12 -8.86 2.51
C TYR A 219 -0.15 -9.64 2.86
N PHE A 220 -1.01 -9.89 1.87
CA PHE A 220 -2.24 -10.64 2.10
C PHE A 220 -1.94 -12.06 2.60
N GLY A 221 -2.73 -12.52 3.57
CA GLY A 221 -2.60 -13.86 4.15
C GLY A 221 -2.92 -14.98 3.16
N THR A 222 -3.67 -14.66 2.11
CA THR A 222 -4.02 -15.59 1.03
C THR A 222 -3.73 -14.99 -0.34
N ASN A 223 -3.39 -15.85 -1.30
CA ASN A 223 -3.25 -15.43 -2.69
C ASN A 223 -4.63 -15.13 -3.30
N LEU A 224 -4.65 -14.14 -4.19
CA LEU A 224 -5.82 -13.74 -4.93
C LEU A 224 -5.80 -14.40 -6.32
N ASN A 225 -6.91 -15.02 -6.71
CA ASN A 225 -7.11 -15.51 -8.07
C ASN A 225 -7.72 -14.38 -8.90
N LEU A 226 -6.89 -13.72 -9.70
CA LEU A 226 -7.27 -12.54 -10.48
C LEU A 226 -7.29 -12.88 -11.96
N SER A 227 -8.33 -12.44 -12.66
CA SER A 227 -8.31 -12.40 -14.13
C SER A 227 -7.68 -11.10 -14.62
N GLY A 228 -7.27 -11.05 -15.89
CA GLY A 228 -6.82 -9.82 -16.51
C GLY A 228 -7.86 -8.70 -16.44
N GLY A 229 -7.47 -7.50 -16.00
CA GLY A 229 -8.35 -6.32 -15.92
C GLY A 229 -8.04 -5.37 -14.76
N LEU A 230 -8.95 -4.40 -14.56
CA LEU A 230 -8.81 -3.34 -13.56
C LEU A 230 -9.50 -3.69 -12.23
N TYR A 231 -8.79 -3.50 -11.13
CA TYR A 231 -9.28 -3.69 -9.76
C TYR A 231 -9.20 -2.37 -9.01
N ARG A 232 -10.23 -2.02 -8.25
CA ARG A 232 -10.17 -0.79 -7.46
C ARG A 232 -9.20 -1.00 -6.30
N TYR A 233 -8.33 -0.03 -6.04
CA TYR A 233 -7.49 -0.04 -4.84
C TYR A 233 -7.71 1.23 -4.02
N ASP A 234 -7.46 1.09 -2.73
CA ASP A 234 -7.44 2.18 -1.74
C ASP A 234 -6.29 1.91 -0.77
N LEU A 235 -5.38 2.87 -0.61
CA LEU A 235 -4.22 2.77 0.27
C LEU A 235 -4.09 4.05 1.09
N ILE A 236 -4.03 3.92 2.41
CA ILE A 236 -3.56 5.01 3.29
C ILE A 236 -2.24 4.57 3.89
N GLY A 237 -1.24 5.46 3.91
CA GLY A 237 0.01 5.28 4.65
C GLY A 237 0.37 6.53 5.43
N TYR A 238 1.00 6.39 6.58
CA TYR A 238 1.44 7.52 7.39
C TYR A 238 2.81 7.29 8.03
N ASN A 239 3.47 8.38 8.36
CA ASN A 239 4.69 8.40 9.14
C ASN A 239 4.60 9.50 10.22
N ARG A 240 5.02 9.16 11.43
CA ARG A 240 5.12 10.08 12.56
C ARG A 240 6.52 10.66 12.69
N LEU A 241 7.54 9.81 12.75
CA LEU A 241 8.91 10.20 13.12
C LEU A 241 9.94 9.52 12.21
N GLN A 242 11.14 10.10 12.19
CA GLN A 242 12.35 9.49 11.61
C GLN A 242 12.14 8.94 10.20
N ASN A 243 12.27 7.63 10.01
CA ASN A 243 12.20 6.98 8.72
C ASN A 243 10.74 6.82 8.32
N GLY A 244 10.39 7.36 7.16
CA GLY A 244 9.06 7.21 6.61
C GLY A 244 9.12 6.53 5.25
N VAL A 245 8.32 5.49 5.05
CA VAL A 245 8.17 4.82 3.76
C VAL A 245 6.73 4.34 3.58
N VAL A 246 6.24 4.41 2.34
CA VAL A 246 5.06 3.68 1.88
C VAL A 246 5.33 3.21 0.45
N ARG A 247 5.29 1.89 0.25
CA ARG A 247 5.50 1.29 -1.07
C ARG A 247 4.53 0.15 -1.30
N LEU A 248 3.82 0.18 -2.42
CA LEU A 248 2.95 -0.91 -2.87
C LEU A 248 3.73 -1.86 -3.78
N LEU A 249 3.58 -3.15 -3.51
CA LEU A 249 4.35 -4.23 -4.13
C LEU A 249 3.41 -5.33 -4.62
N GLN A 250 3.87 -6.06 -5.62
CA GLN A 250 3.25 -7.29 -6.10
C GLN A 250 4.25 -8.45 -6.03
N GLY A 251 3.79 -9.63 -5.65
CA GLY A 251 4.52 -10.88 -5.79
C GLY A 251 3.69 -11.91 -6.55
N SER A 252 4.36 -12.93 -7.07
CA SER A 252 3.67 -14.12 -7.56
C SER A 252 2.95 -14.78 -6.40
N GLY A 253 1.70 -15.21 -6.60
CA GLY A 253 1.00 -16.03 -5.62
C GLY A 253 1.52 -17.48 -5.53
N THR A 254 2.71 -17.74 -6.04
CA THR A 254 3.39 -19.04 -5.99
C THR A 254 4.86 -18.85 -5.62
N GLY A 255 5.40 -19.79 -4.84
CA GLY A 255 6.80 -19.78 -4.40
C GLY A 255 7.08 -18.88 -3.20
N ALA A 256 8.37 -18.61 -2.98
CA ALA A 256 8.82 -17.70 -1.92
C ALA A 256 8.46 -16.25 -2.28
N TRP A 257 8.07 -15.47 -1.26
CA TRP A 257 7.75 -14.05 -1.42
C TRP A 257 8.98 -13.26 -1.90
N ASN A 258 8.96 -12.88 -3.18
CA ASN A 258 9.97 -12.04 -3.83
C ASN A 258 9.26 -10.87 -4.53
N PRO A 259 8.82 -9.86 -3.77
CA PRO A 259 7.98 -8.80 -4.29
C PRO A 259 8.75 -7.85 -5.21
N THR A 260 8.02 -7.28 -6.17
CA THR A 260 8.50 -6.22 -7.06
C THR A 260 7.60 -5.00 -6.91
N THR A 261 8.17 -3.81 -7.08
CA THR A 261 7.39 -2.57 -7.17
C THR A 261 6.48 -2.64 -8.39
N ILE A 262 5.20 -2.32 -8.21
CA ILE A 262 4.24 -2.27 -9.31
C ILE A 262 4.63 -1.14 -10.26
N SER A 263 4.71 -1.44 -11.56
CA SER A 263 5.02 -0.44 -12.57
C SER A 263 3.96 0.67 -12.61
N ALA A 264 4.42 1.91 -12.76
CA ALA A 264 3.59 3.09 -13.00
C ALA A 264 2.50 2.88 -14.05
N GLY A 265 2.82 2.16 -15.14
CA GLY A 265 1.88 1.88 -16.24
C GLY A 265 0.70 0.98 -15.87
N ASN A 266 0.65 0.45 -14.65
CA ASN A 266 -0.46 -0.36 -14.16
C ASN A 266 -1.43 0.41 -13.26
N PHE A 267 -1.24 1.70 -13.05
CA PHE A 267 -2.16 2.53 -12.26
C PHE A 267 -3.03 3.41 -13.16
N TYR A 268 -4.31 3.49 -12.82
CA TYR A 268 -5.31 4.29 -13.54
C TYR A 268 -6.18 5.05 -12.54
N THR A 269 -6.54 6.28 -12.88
CA THR A 269 -7.40 7.15 -12.05
C THR A 269 -8.88 6.88 -12.28
N SER A 270 -9.25 6.27 -13.41
CA SER A 270 -10.61 5.97 -13.81
C SER A 270 -10.68 4.69 -14.66
N ILE A 271 -11.89 4.13 -14.79
CA ILE A 271 -12.20 3.11 -15.79
C ILE A 271 -12.69 3.77 -17.08
N ALA A 272 -12.43 3.14 -18.23
CA ALA A 272 -13.04 3.58 -19.47
C ALA A 272 -14.57 3.54 -19.33
N PRO A 273 -15.31 4.56 -19.79
CA PRO A 273 -16.75 4.45 -19.88
C PRO A 273 -17.12 3.21 -20.69
N VAL A 274 -17.91 2.31 -20.10
CA VAL A 274 -18.47 1.18 -20.85
C VAL A 274 -19.40 1.78 -21.91
N PRO A 275 -19.16 1.54 -23.22
CA PRO A 275 -20.06 2.02 -24.26
C PRO A 275 -21.48 1.58 -23.93
N LEU A 276 -22.42 2.53 -23.86
CA LEU A 276 -23.82 2.20 -23.66
C LEU A 276 -24.22 1.18 -24.73
N PRO A 277 -24.83 0.03 -24.36
CA PRO A 277 -25.30 -0.93 -25.33
C PRO A 277 -26.11 -0.22 -26.41
N PRO A 278 -25.96 -0.59 -27.70
CA PRO A 278 -26.77 0.00 -28.77
C PRO A 278 -28.28 -0.07 -28.49
N SER A 279 -28.73 -1.01 -27.66
CA SER A 279 -30.11 -1.10 -27.19
C SER A 279 -30.59 0.15 -26.44
N VAL A 280 -29.73 0.86 -25.70
CA VAL A 280 -30.11 2.12 -25.03
C VAL A 280 -30.41 3.21 -26.06
N TRP A 281 -29.60 3.27 -27.12
CA TRP A 281 -29.84 4.18 -28.25
C TRP A 281 -31.08 3.79 -29.05
N LEU A 282 -31.32 2.49 -29.24
CA LEU A 282 -32.53 1.98 -29.90
C LEU A 282 -33.79 2.25 -29.06
N LEU A 283 -33.73 2.09 -27.75
CA LEU A 283 -34.84 2.42 -26.84
C LEU A 283 -35.13 3.92 -26.87
N GLY A 284 -34.09 4.75 -26.78
CA GLY A 284 -34.21 6.21 -26.85
C GLY A 284 -34.80 6.69 -28.17
N SER A 285 -34.31 6.19 -29.30
CA SER A 285 -34.84 6.53 -30.63
C SER A 285 -36.25 6.00 -30.86
N GLY A 286 -36.58 4.80 -30.35
CA GLY A 286 -37.93 4.25 -30.37
C GLY A 286 -38.94 5.10 -29.60
N LEU A 287 -38.57 5.58 -28.41
CA LEU A 287 -39.42 6.45 -27.59
C LEU A 287 -39.66 7.81 -28.26
N ILE A 288 -38.64 8.40 -28.88
CA ILE A 288 -38.78 9.64 -29.67
C ILE A 288 -39.73 9.40 -30.86
N GLY A 289 -39.60 8.26 -31.55
CA GLY A 289 -40.49 7.86 -32.63
C GLY A 289 -41.95 7.75 -32.18
N LEU A 290 -42.21 7.10 -31.04
CA LEU A 290 -43.56 6.96 -30.48
C LEU A 290 -44.16 8.30 -30.05
N ALA A 291 -43.38 9.19 -29.44
CA ALA A 291 -43.82 10.54 -29.08
C ALA A 291 -44.19 11.38 -30.32
N ALA A 292 -43.43 11.24 -31.40
CA ALA A 292 -43.72 11.90 -32.68
C ALA A 292 -45.02 11.39 -33.32
N VAL A 293 -45.29 10.09 -33.24
CA VAL A 293 -46.55 9.49 -33.73
C VAL A 293 -47.74 9.91 -32.85
N GLY A 294 -47.57 9.96 -31.52
CA GLY A 294 -48.60 10.36 -30.57
C GLY A 294 -49.10 11.80 -30.79
N ARG A 295 -48.20 12.75 -31.06
CA ARG A 295 -48.57 14.16 -31.33
C ARG A 295 -49.43 14.37 -32.58
N ARG A 296 -49.39 13.45 -33.56
CA ARG A 296 -50.20 13.57 -34.78
C ARG A 296 -51.68 13.20 -34.58
N ARG A 297 -52.07 12.66 -33.42
CA ARG A 297 -53.44 12.20 -33.13
C ARG A 297 -54.35 13.21 -32.41
N HIS A 298 -54.00 14.50 -32.38
CA HIS A 298 -54.95 15.56 -32.00
C HIS A 298 -55.45 16.36 -33.23
N PRO A 299 -56.27 15.78 -34.13
CA PRO A 299 -57.04 16.58 -35.07
C PRO A 299 -58.20 17.24 -34.31
N GLY A 300 -58.09 18.56 -34.15
CA GLY A 300 -59.17 19.53 -33.98
C GLY A 300 -60.41 19.10 -33.20
N GLN A 301 -60.41 19.36 -31.88
CA GLN A 301 -61.65 19.80 -31.24
C GLN A 301 -62.03 21.14 -31.89
N ARG A 302 -63.03 21.09 -32.79
CA ARG A 302 -63.63 22.29 -33.36
C ARG A 302 -64.27 23.11 -32.22
N PRO A 303 -63.95 24.40 -32.07
CA PRO A 303 -64.66 25.26 -31.13
C PRO A 303 -66.13 25.36 -31.54
N ASN A 304 -67.01 24.98 -30.62
CA ASN A 304 -68.45 25.02 -30.79
C ASN A 304 -68.88 26.51 -30.80
N ARG A 305 -69.21 27.04 -31.97
CA ARG A 305 -69.88 28.34 -32.11
C ARG A 305 -71.32 28.17 -31.61
N ARG A 306 -71.69 28.87 -30.54
CA ARG A 306 -73.09 29.15 -30.20
C ARG A 306 -73.38 30.61 -30.51
N ASP A 307 -74.60 30.79 -30.98
CA ASP A 307 -75.22 32.00 -31.51
C ASP A 307 -75.30 33.17 -30.52
#